data_AF-S4YD58-F1
#
_entry.id   AF-S4YD58-F1
#
_cell.length_a   1.000
_cell.length_b   1.000
_cell.length_c   1.000
_cell.angle_alpha   90.00
_cell.angle_beta   90.00
_cell.angle_gamma   90.00
#
_symmetry.space_group_name_H-M   'P 1'
#
loop_
_entity.id
_entity.type
_entity.pdbx_description
1 polymer ?
#
loop_
_entity_poly.entity_id
_entity_poly.type
_entity_poly.pdbx_seq_one_letter_code
_entity_poly.pdbx_strand_id
1 'polypeptide(L)'
;MSGTTLKLGDGFPKFHPELSTHVKELQALLKKWGYDIIENGRFDWATDSAVLHFQRKMGLAADARVRIGAGTTWKTLHQPLPIVLPGRSFKMDDSYAVPFINQFDQVHVKGAGQTGCFAASETMLRAVGVKQAGPANKYQIVTKETWKSDAPTHTFDATALAQGLAYLKGELSKGRPVMAGVSYSGEADHKGYNESITEHFVVIFDSGESEGTYLFHDPATATKIFGASRTFSMDSARQTLIAEGVPGQEGYAIGSRYFVTMIRKNEE
;
A
#
# COMPACT_ATOMS: atom_id res chain seq x y z
N MET A 1 29.86 -11.59 17.56
CA MET A 1 30.01 -10.22 17.01
C MET A 1 28.61 -9.69 16.69
N SER A 2 28.24 -8.54 17.24
CA SER A 2 26.99 -7.85 16.91
C SER A 2 26.98 -7.55 15.41
N GLY A 3 25.94 -7.96 14.68
CA GLY A 3 25.89 -7.77 13.23
C GLY A 3 25.17 -6.47 12.90
N THR A 4 25.78 -5.65 12.05
CA THR A 4 25.17 -4.43 11.52
C THR A 4 23.87 -4.75 10.78
N THR A 5 22.82 -3.99 11.04
CA THR A 5 21.51 -4.15 10.40
C THR A 5 21.20 -2.91 9.58
N LEU A 6 21.08 -3.09 8.27
CA LEU A 6 20.70 -2.05 7.32
C LEU A 6 19.18 -1.82 7.35
N LYS A 7 18.77 -0.56 7.27
CA LYS A 7 17.36 -0.11 7.24
C LYS A 7 17.25 1.26 6.55
N LEU A 8 16.01 1.69 6.33
CA LEU A 8 15.69 3.01 5.77
C LEU A 8 16.49 4.14 6.45
N GLY A 9 17.13 4.97 5.63
CA GLY A 9 17.94 6.11 6.05
C GLY A 9 19.44 5.83 6.16
N ASP A 10 19.88 4.57 6.19
CA ASP A 10 21.31 4.25 6.27
C ASP A 10 22.05 4.67 4.98
N GLY A 11 23.31 5.13 5.11
CA GLY A 11 24.13 5.56 3.98
C GLY A 11 23.85 6.98 3.47
N PHE A 12 22.95 7.73 4.11
CA PHE A 12 22.77 9.16 3.83
C PHE A 12 23.85 9.98 4.55
N PRO A 13 24.29 11.15 4.01
CA PRO A 13 25.31 11.98 4.65
C PRO A 13 24.99 12.40 6.09
N LYS A 14 23.70 12.51 6.43
CA LYS A 14 23.22 12.88 7.77
C LYS A 14 22.87 11.67 8.65
N PHE A 15 22.81 10.46 8.08
CA PHE A 15 22.33 9.27 8.75
C PHE A 15 23.18 8.06 8.36
N HIS A 16 24.06 7.66 9.27
CA HIS A 16 24.96 6.52 9.11
C HIS A 16 25.70 6.48 7.76
N PRO A 17 26.43 7.55 7.37
CA PRO A 17 27.16 7.58 6.10
C PRO A 17 28.20 6.46 5.98
N GLU A 18 28.72 5.95 7.10
CA GLU A 18 29.63 4.81 7.17
C GLU A 18 29.01 3.51 6.63
N LEU A 19 27.67 3.41 6.58
CA LEU A 19 26.96 2.25 6.06
C LEU A 19 26.77 2.28 4.54
N SER A 20 27.16 3.37 3.87
CA SER A 20 26.89 3.56 2.43
C SER A 20 27.43 2.42 1.56
N THR A 21 28.64 1.93 1.84
CA THR A 21 29.24 0.80 1.11
C THR A 21 28.43 -0.49 1.26
N HIS A 22 27.93 -0.76 2.47
CA HIS A 22 27.12 -1.96 2.74
C HIS A 22 25.72 -1.87 2.11
N VAL A 23 25.13 -0.67 2.10
CA VAL A 23 23.89 -0.42 1.39
C VAL A 23 24.09 -0.61 -0.11
N LYS A 24 25.21 -0.14 -0.64
CA LYS A 24 25.56 -0.30 -2.05
C LYS A 24 25.68 -1.77 -2.44
N GLU A 25 26.31 -2.57 -1.58
CA GLU A 25 26.38 -4.03 -1.74
C GLU A 25 24.99 -4.69 -1.70
N LEU A 26 24.14 -4.32 -0.74
CA LEU A 26 22.75 -4.78 -0.67
C LEU A 26 22.01 -4.45 -1.98
N GLN A 27 22.15 -3.22 -2.47
CA GLN A 27 21.50 -2.78 -3.70
C GLN A 27 21.99 -3.58 -4.91
N ALA A 28 23.29 -3.83 -5.02
CA ALA A 28 23.86 -4.67 -6.07
C ALA A 28 23.30 -6.10 -6.05
N LEU A 29 23.12 -6.67 -4.85
CA LEU A 29 22.51 -7.99 -4.69
C LEU A 29 21.05 -7.96 -5.15
N LEU A 30 20.25 -7.02 -4.67
CA LEU A 30 18.86 -6.86 -5.10
C LEU A 30 18.75 -6.69 -6.63
N LYS A 31 19.64 -5.93 -7.27
CA LYS A 31 19.70 -5.84 -8.74
C LYS A 31 19.91 -7.20 -9.42
N LYS A 32 20.79 -8.05 -8.88
CA LYS A 32 20.98 -9.44 -9.38
C LYS A 32 19.71 -10.29 -9.24
N TRP A 33 18.89 -10.00 -8.22
CA TRP A 33 17.58 -10.64 -8.01
C TRP A 33 16.46 -10.07 -8.89
N GLY A 34 16.78 -9.11 -9.76
CA GLY A 34 15.85 -8.50 -10.71
C GLY A 34 15.09 -7.29 -10.17
N TYR A 35 15.52 -6.70 -9.05
CA TYR A 35 14.98 -5.43 -8.56
C TYR A 35 15.68 -4.27 -9.24
N ASP A 36 14.93 -3.41 -9.93
CA ASP A 36 15.51 -2.22 -10.55
C ASP A 36 15.56 -1.05 -9.55
N ILE A 37 16.70 -0.94 -8.88
CA ILE A 37 16.99 0.11 -7.92
C ILE A 37 18.34 0.76 -8.23
N ILE A 38 18.50 2.01 -7.81
CA ILE A 38 19.74 2.77 -8.00
C ILE A 38 20.76 2.34 -6.93
N GLU A 39 21.94 1.92 -7.37
CA GLU A 39 23.05 1.52 -6.50
C GLU A 39 23.83 2.74 -5.97
N ASN A 40 23.12 3.62 -5.24
CA ASN A 40 23.63 4.91 -4.75
C ASN A 40 24.23 4.84 -3.34
N GLY A 41 24.20 3.68 -2.69
CA GLY A 41 24.65 3.50 -1.31
C GLY A 41 23.79 4.22 -0.28
N ARG A 42 22.52 4.51 -0.61
CA ARG A 42 21.53 5.13 0.26
C ARG A 42 20.34 4.21 0.40
N PHE A 43 20.02 3.82 1.62
CA PHE A 43 18.91 2.92 1.87
C PHE A 43 17.64 3.77 1.85
N ASP A 44 17.24 4.12 0.63
CA ASP A 44 16.08 4.93 0.31
C ASP A 44 14.80 4.07 0.25
N TRP A 45 13.69 4.71 -0.07
CA TRP A 45 12.37 4.07 -0.13
C TRP A 45 12.30 2.95 -1.19
N ALA A 46 13.09 3.05 -2.26
CA ALA A 46 13.16 2.03 -3.30
C ALA A 46 13.88 0.80 -2.76
N THR A 47 15.01 1.00 -2.08
CA THR A 47 15.77 -0.07 -1.42
C THR A 47 14.94 -0.76 -0.32
N ASP A 48 14.22 0.00 0.51
CA ASP A 48 13.31 -0.50 1.55
C ASP A 48 12.21 -1.40 0.99
N SER A 49 11.55 -0.94 -0.08
CA SER A 49 10.48 -1.70 -0.74
C SER A 49 11.01 -2.97 -1.40
N ALA A 50 12.19 -2.90 -2.04
CA ALA A 50 12.85 -4.06 -2.65
C ALA A 50 13.23 -5.13 -1.61
N VAL A 51 13.77 -4.73 -0.45
CA VAL A 51 14.07 -5.66 0.65
C VAL A 51 12.79 -6.31 1.17
N LEU A 52 11.75 -5.52 1.43
CA LEU A 52 10.50 -6.02 1.97
C LEU A 52 9.82 -7.00 1.01
N HIS A 53 9.80 -6.70 -0.28
CA HIS A 53 9.30 -7.61 -1.31
C HIS A 53 10.16 -8.88 -1.41
N PHE A 54 11.49 -8.76 -1.39
CA PHE A 54 12.39 -9.91 -1.41
C PHE A 54 12.17 -10.84 -0.22
N GLN A 55 12.01 -10.27 0.98
CA GLN A 55 11.73 -11.04 2.18
C GLN A 55 10.42 -11.82 2.05
N ARG A 56 9.34 -11.18 1.58
CA ARG A 56 8.05 -11.85 1.34
C ARG A 56 8.16 -12.97 0.31
N LYS A 57 8.80 -12.68 -0.84
CA LYS A 57 9.03 -13.65 -1.92
C LYS A 57 9.78 -14.90 -1.46
N MET A 58 10.63 -14.76 -0.44
CA MET A 58 11.44 -15.83 0.12
C MET A 58 10.85 -16.47 1.38
N GLY A 59 9.63 -16.09 1.79
CA GLY A 59 9.00 -16.58 3.02
C GLY A 59 9.75 -16.17 4.30
N LEU A 60 10.46 -15.03 4.25
CA LEU A 60 11.20 -14.46 5.37
C LEU A 60 10.33 -13.43 6.11
N ALA A 61 10.74 -13.06 7.34
CA ALA A 61 10.15 -11.93 8.04
C ALA A 61 10.31 -10.65 7.21
N ALA A 62 9.19 -10.04 6.81
CA ALA A 62 9.12 -8.89 5.91
C ALA A 62 9.19 -7.55 6.67
N ASP A 63 10.32 -7.29 7.32
CA ASP A 63 10.53 -6.14 8.20
C ASP A 63 11.37 -5.02 7.57
N ALA A 64 11.75 -5.17 6.29
CA ALA A 64 12.63 -4.27 5.54
C ALA A 64 14.03 -4.07 6.19
N ARG A 65 14.45 -4.99 7.07
CA ARG A 65 15.75 -4.92 7.76
C ARG A 65 16.68 -6.02 7.28
N VAL A 66 17.93 -5.65 7.04
CA VAL A 66 18.93 -6.60 6.54
C VAL A 66 20.13 -6.66 7.46
N ARG A 67 20.24 -7.73 8.25
CA ARG A 67 21.43 -7.99 9.07
C ARG A 67 22.56 -8.55 8.20
N ILE A 68 23.62 -7.77 8.03
CA ILE A 68 24.77 -8.08 7.18
C ILE A 68 25.49 -9.32 7.70
N GLY A 69 25.90 -10.20 6.78
CA GLY A 69 26.68 -11.42 7.02
C GLY A 69 25.89 -12.56 7.67
N ALA A 70 25.19 -12.28 8.77
CA ALA A 70 24.53 -13.30 9.59
C ALA A 70 23.02 -13.42 9.37
N GLY A 71 22.36 -12.37 8.85
CA GLY A 71 20.91 -12.34 8.68
C GLY A 71 20.43 -13.29 7.59
N THR A 72 19.27 -13.90 7.80
CA THR A 72 18.66 -14.81 6.81
C THR A 72 18.45 -14.10 5.48
N THR A 73 17.94 -12.86 5.49
CA THR A 73 17.80 -12.03 4.28
C THR A 73 19.13 -11.86 3.54
N TRP A 74 20.21 -11.55 4.25
CA TRP A 74 21.55 -11.37 3.66
C TRP A 74 22.08 -12.68 3.05
N LYS A 75 21.90 -13.79 3.75
CA LYS A 75 22.31 -15.12 3.27
C LYS A 75 21.53 -15.54 2.03
N THR A 76 20.21 -15.32 2.02
CA THR A 76 19.36 -15.65 0.87
C THR A 76 19.73 -14.79 -0.34
N LEU A 77 20.04 -13.50 -0.16
CA LEU A 77 20.49 -12.62 -1.25
C LEU A 77 21.79 -13.11 -1.94
N HIS A 78 22.63 -13.88 -1.24
CA HIS A 78 23.88 -14.43 -1.79
C HIS A 78 23.71 -15.81 -2.44
N GLN A 79 22.55 -16.44 -2.32
CA GLN A 79 22.29 -17.71 -2.99
C GLN A 79 22.14 -17.49 -4.51
N PRO A 80 22.48 -18.49 -5.33
CA PRO A 80 22.18 -18.46 -6.76
C PRO A 80 20.66 -18.34 -6.97
N LEU A 81 20.26 -17.67 -8.05
CA LEU A 81 18.85 -17.56 -8.43
C LEU A 81 18.24 -18.98 -8.50
N PRO A 82 17.12 -19.26 -7.81
CA PRO A 82 16.50 -20.57 -7.86
C PRO A 82 16.06 -20.88 -9.29
N ILE A 83 16.47 -22.05 -9.78
CA ILE A 83 16.18 -22.55 -11.15
C ILE A 83 14.67 -22.72 -11.36
N VAL A 84 13.90 -22.83 -10.27
CA VAL A 84 12.44 -22.85 -10.25
C VAL A 84 11.95 -21.81 -9.24
N LEU A 85 11.40 -20.70 -9.73
CA LEU A 85 10.59 -19.83 -8.89
C LEU A 85 9.24 -20.53 -8.65
N PRO A 86 8.78 -20.72 -7.40
CA PRO A 86 7.37 -21.02 -7.18
C PRO A 86 6.54 -19.82 -7.67
N GLY A 87 5.91 -19.98 -8.83
CA GLY A 87 4.85 -19.10 -9.33
C GLY A 87 5.30 -17.77 -9.91
N ARG A 88 5.16 -17.65 -11.24
CA ARG A 88 5.02 -16.41 -12.03
C ARG A 88 6.28 -15.54 -12.17
N SER A 89 6.81 -15.51 -13.39
CA SER A 89 7.71 -14.45 -13.85
C SER A 89 6.98 -13.10 -13.82
N PHE A 90 7.23 -12.29 -12.80
CA PHE A 90 6.83 -10.89 -12.81
C PHE A 90 8.00 -10.09 -13.37
N LYS A 91 7.80 -9.46 -14.54
CA LYS A 91 8.69 -8.38 -14.99
C LYS A 91 8.31 -7.15 -14.19
N MET A 92 9.07 -6.86 -13.14
CA MET A 92 9.02 -5.59 -12.44
C MET A 92 9.80 -4.61 -13.31
N ASP A 93 9.14 -4.01 -14.30
CA ASP A 93 9.66 -2.77 -14.89
C ASP A 93 9.56 -1.65 -13.83
N ASP A 94 10.37 -0.60 -14.00
CA ASP A 94 10.62 0.53 -13.10
C ASP A 94 9.39 1.32 -12.58
N SER A 95 8.16 0.83 -12.74
CA SER A 95 6.92 1.59 -12.51
C SER A 95 6.05 1.13 -11.33
N TYR A 96 6.38 0.05 -10.61
CA TYR A 96 5.40 -0.62 -9.74
C TYR A 96 5.57 -0.56 -8.21
N ALA A 97 6.52 0.22 -7.69
CA ALA A 97 6.48 0.59 -6.26
C ALA A 97 5.64 1.86 -6.10
N VAL A 98 4.32 1.71 -5.94
CA VAL A 98 3.46 2.83 -5.56
C VAL A 98 4.01 3.42 -4.26
N PRO A 99 4.46 4.68 -4.22
CA PRO A 99 5.07 5.22 -3.02
C PRO A 99 4.01 5.41 -1.94
N PHE A 100 4.39 5.20 -0.68
CA PHE A 100 3.57 5.63 0.44
C PHE A 100 3.71 7.13 0.62
N ILE A 101 2.62 7.88 0.41
CA ILE A 101 2.54 9.32 0.67
C ILE A 101 1.43 9.56 1.66
N ASN A 102 1.77 10.18 2.79
CA ASN A 102 0.79 10.49 3.83
C ASN A 102 0.11 11.83 3.57
N GLN A 103 -1.12 11.98 4.08
CA GLN A 103 -1.93 13.17 3.85
C GLN A 103 -1.42 14.44 4.55
N PHE A 104 -0.41 14.34 5.42
CA PHE A 104 0.20 15.48 6.10
C PHE A 104 1.47 15.98 5.38
N ASP A 105 1.87 15.35 4.28
CA ASP A 105 3.03 15.73 3.48
C ASP A 105 2.80 17.09 2.79
N GLN A 106 3.33 18.15 3.42
CA GLN A 106 3.23 19.54 2.94
C GLN A 106 3.97 19.81 1.64
N VAL A 107 4.80 18.88 1.16
CA VAL A 107 5.62 19.05 -0.05
C VAL A 107 4.87 18.51 -1.27
N HIS A 108 4.28 17.33 -1.16
CA HIS A 108 3.68 16.63 -2.29
C HIS A 108 2.16 16.69 -2.32
N VAL A 109 1.51 16.84 -1.16
CA VAL A 109 0.04 16.78 -1.07
C VAL A 109 -0.55 18.18 -1.05
N LYS A 110 -1.32 18.50 -2.10
CA LYS A 110 -2.08 19.74 -2.15
C LYS A 110 -3.15 19.75 -1.05
N GLY A 111 -3.11 20.77 -0.18
CA GLY A 111 -4.04 20.86 0.95
C GLY A 111 -3.75 19.82 2.04
N ALA A 112 -2.47 19.46 2.21
CA ALA A 112 -2.02 18.53 3.24
C ALA A 112 -2.58 18.88 4.62
N GLY A 113 -3.10 17.88 5.32
CA GLY A 113 -3.84 18.04 6.56
C GLY A 113 -4.87 16.93 6.75
N GLN A 114 -5.80 17.13 7.70
CA GLN A 114 -6.75 16.09 8.12
C GLN A 114 -7.73 15.63 7.04
N THR A 115 -7.92 16.41 5.97
CA THR A 115 -8.80 16.09 4.83
C THR A 115 -8.04 15.75 3.55
N GLY A 116 -6.70 15.65 3.61
CA GLY A 116 -5.83 15.48 2.44
C GLY A 116 -5.77 14.07 1.85
N CYS A 117 -6.58 13.11 2.31
CA CYS A 117 -6.47 11.70 1.92
C CYS A 117 -6.66 11.45 0.41
N PHE A 118 -7.61 12.16 -0.21
CA PHE A 118 -7.83 12.09 -1.65
C PHE A 118 -6.60 12.60 -2.41
N ALA A 119 -6.09 13.78 -2.05
CA ALA A 119 -4.94 14.39 -2.72
C ALA A 119 -3.67 13.54 -2.52
N ALA A 120 -3.48 12.94 -1.35
CA ALA A 120 -2.39 12.00 -1.11
C ALA A 120 -2.52 10.74 -1.98
N SER A 121 -3.72 10.15 -2.04
CA SER A 121 -4.00 9.00 -2.90
C SER A 121 -3.77 9.31 -4.38
N GLU A 122 -4.22 10.47 -4.84
CA GLU A 122 -3.98 10.94 -6.20
C GLU A 122 -2.48 11.13 -6.48
N THR A 123 -1.74 11.67 -5.52
CA THR A 123 -0.28 11.84 -5.64
C THR A 123 0.43 10.49 -5.75
N MET A 124 0.02 9.48 -4.98
CA MET A 124 0.55 8.12 -5.07
C MET A 124 0.28 7.49 -6.46
N LEU A 125 -0.92 7.66 -7.01
CA LEU A 125 -1.23 7.20 -8.37
C LEU A 125 -0.38 7.92 -9.43
N ARG A 126 -0.27 9.25 -9.34
CA ARG A 126 0.48 10.07 -10.30
C ARG A 126 1.97 9.74 -10.30
N ALA A 127 2.52 9.37 -9.14
CA ALA A 127 3.92 8.98 -9.02
C ALA A 127 4.29 7.75 -9.87
N VAL A 128 3.31 6.91 -10.21
CA VAL A 128 3.48 5.74 -11.09
C VAL A 128 2.79 5.93 -12.45
N GLY A 129 2.56 7.18 -12.86
CA GLY A 129 1.98 7.49 -14.17
C GLY A 129 0.48 7.20 -14.30
N VAL A 130 -0.21 6.86 -13.21
CA VAL A 130 -1.66 6.64 -13.21
C VAL A 130 -2.40 7.92 -12.87
N LYS A 131 -3.42 8.26 -13.66
CA LYS A 131 -4.33 9.36 -13.38
C LYS A 131 -5.69 8.79 -13.01
N GLN A 132 -6.33 9.37 -12.00
CA GLN A 132 -7.69 9.02 -11.63
C GLN A 132 -8.68 9.72 -12.58
N ALA A 133 -9.69 9.00 -13.04
CA ALA A 133 -10.80 9.60 -13.77
C ALA A 133 -11.66 10.45 -12.84
N GLY A 134 -12.42 11.39 -13.43
CA GLY A 134 -13.31 12.28 -12.69
C GLY A 134 -14.37 11.54 -11.86
N PRO A 135 -15.03 12.21 -10.90
CA PRO A 135 -15.81 11.59 -9.84
C PRO A 135 -17.04 10.78 -10.29
N ALA A 136 -17.52 10.98 -11.52
CA ALA A 136 -18.57 10.17 -12.12
C ALA A 136 -18.11 8.76 -12.52
N ASN A 137 -16.80 8.58 -12.77
CA ASN A 137 -16.22 7.32 -13.24
C ASN A 137 -15.80 6.44 -12.07
N LYS A 138 -16.79 5.79 -11.46
CA LYS A 138 -16.60 4.89 -10.33
C LYS A 138 -17.55 3.71 -10.36
N TYR A 139 -17.18 2.66 -9.66
CA TYR A 139 -18.10 1.61 -9.22
C TYR A 139 -18.53 1.95 -7.79
N GLN A 140 -19.75 2.44 -7.62
CA GLN A 140 -20.31 2.75 -6.30
C GLN A 140 -20.85 1.47 -5.68
N ILE A 141 -20.17 0.94 -4.66
CA ILE A 141 -20.51 -0.35 -4.04
C ILE A 141 -21.55 -0.14 -2.94
N VAL A 142 -21.42 0.91 -2.14
CA VAL A 142 -22.39 1.22 -1.08
C VAL A 142 -23.25 2.37 -1.53
N THR A 143 -24.56 2.15 -1.66
CA THR A 143 -25.49 3.11 -2.26
C THR A 143 -26.36 3.85 -1.25
N LYS A 144 -26.48 3.30 -0.03
CA LYS A 144 -27.24 3.91 1.06
C LYS A 144 -26.69 3.50 2.41
N GLU A 145 -26.76 4.41 3.35
CA GLU A 145 -26.51 4.18 4.77
C GLU A 145 -27.76 4.58 5.56
N THR A 146 -28.16 3.74 6.52
CA THR A 146 -29.26 4.03 7.44
C THR A 146 -28.71 3.98 8.85
N TRP A 147 -28.75 5.14 9.50
CA TRP A 147 -28.32 5.32 10.87
C TRP A 147 -29.47 5.01 11.83
N LYS A 148 -29.33 3.88 12.54
CA LYS A 148 -30.02 3.65 13.81
C LYS A 148 -28.96 3.64 14.90
N SER A 149 -29.24 4.26 16.03
CA SER A 149 -28.30 4.57 17.13
C SER A 149 -27.51 3.37 17.69
N ASP A 150 -27.89 2.16 17.32
CA ASP A 150 -27.34 0.88 17.78
C ASP A 150 -26.82 -0.02 16.64
N ALA A 151 -27.19 0.23 15.38
CA ALA A 151 -26.80 -0.60 14.23
C ALA A 151 -26.92 0.16 12.91
N PRO A 152 -25.85 0.80 12.40
CA PRO A 152 -25.84 1.30 11.04
C PRO A 152 -26.04 0.15 10.05
N THR A 153 -26.88 0.37 9.05
CA THR A 153 -27.09 -0.59 7.96
C THR A 153 -26.69 0.03 6.64
N HIS A 154 -25.95 -0.73 5.83
CA HIS A 154 -25.48 -0.33 4.52
C HIS A 154 -26.19 -1.14 3.44
N THR A 155 -26.57 -0.46 2.35
CA THR A 155 -27.08 -1.13 1.14
C THR A 155 -25.94 -1.29 0.15
N PHE A 156 -25.68 -2.53 -0.23
CA PHE A 156 -24.60 -2.90 -1.15
C PHE A 156 -25.15 -3.22 -2.53
N ASP A 157 -24.51 -2.69 -3.56
CA ASP A 157 -24.74 -3.05 -4.96
C ASP A 157 -23.74 -4.16 -5.35
N ALA A 158 -24.25 -5.40 -5.34
CA ALA A 158 -23.46 -6.58 -5.69
C ALA A 158 -22.96 -6.56 -7.15
N THR A 159 -23.69 -5.90 -8.06
CA THR A 159 -23.29 -5.76 -9.46
C THR A 159 -22.09 -4.81 -9.56
N ALA A 160 -22.18 -3.66 -8.89
CA ALA A 160 -21.09 -2.69 -8.84
C ALA A 160 -19.84 -3.28 -8.15
N LEU A 161 -20.02 -4.09 -7.09
CA LEU A 161 -18.93 -4.83 -6.47
C LEU A 161 -18.25 -5.77 -7.46
N ALA A 162 -19.01 -6.66 -8.10
CA ALA A 162 -18.45 -7.65 -9.02
C ALA A 162 -17.70 -6.97 -10.18
N GLN A 163 -18.29 -5.93 -10.77
CA GLN A 163 -17.66 -5.15 -11.84
C GLN A 163 -16.43 -4.38 -11.36
N GLY A 164 -16.50 -3.78 -10.17
CA GLY A 164 -15.39 -3.04 -9.57
C GLY A 164 -14.20 -3.92 -9.23
N LEU A 165 -14.44 -5.12 -8.69
CA LEU A 165 -13.38 -6.10 -8.42
C LEU A 165 -12.77 -6.66 -9.71
N ALA A 166 -13.59 -6.92 -10.73
CA ALA A 166 -13.08 -7.34 -12.04
C ALA A 166 -12.19 -6.25 -12.66
N TYR A 167 -12.64 -4.99 -12.60
CA TYR A 167 -11.84 -3.83 -13.01
C TYR A 167 -10.54 -3.71 -12.22
N LEU A 168 -10.61 -3.77 -10.90
CA LEU A 168 -9.45 -3.70 -10.00
C LEU A 168 -8.41 -4.77 -10.36
N LYS A 169 -8.83 -6.03 -10.48
CA LYS A 169 -7.94 -7.13 -10.89
C LYS A 169 -7.32 -6.87 -12.27
N GLY A 170 -8.10 -6.35 -13.21
CA GLY A 170 -7.63 -5.99 -14.54
C GLY A 170 -6.55 -4.91 -14.52
N GLU A 171 -6.74 -3.85 -13.74
CA GLU A 171 -5.76 -2.77 -13.59
C GLU A 171 -4.48 -3.24 -12.88
N LEU A 172 -4.63 -3.97 -11.77
CA LEU A 172 -3.49 -4.53 -11.04
C LEU A 172 -2.68 -5.52 -11.90
N SER A 173 -3.32 -6.25 -12.82
CA SER A 173 -2.60 -7.11 -13.77
C SER A 173 -1.75 -6.35 -14.79
N LYS A 174 -2.06 -5.07 -15.01
CA LYS A 174 -1.26 -4.10 -15.78
C LYS A 174 -0.35 -3.27 -14.85
N GLY A 175 -0.29 -3.65 -13.57
CA GLY A 175 0.37 -2.94 -12.46
C GLY A 175 -0.11 -1.51 -12.23
N ARG A 176 -1.29 -1.15 -12.72
CA ARG A 176 -1.89 0.17 -12.47
C ARG A 176 -2.59 0.12 -11.11
N PRO A 177 -2.12 0.83 -10.08
CA PRO A 177 -2.88 0.94 -8.84
C PRO A 177 -4.23 1.63 -9.05
N VAL A 178 -5.11 1.42 -8.10
CA VAL A 178 -6.49 1.91 -8.15
C VAL A 178 -6.83 2.57 -6.83
N MET A 179 -7.39 3.78 -6.90
CA MET A 179 -7.91 4.45 -5.72
C MET A 179 -9.26 3.83 -5.31
N ALA A 180 -9.41 3.54 -4.03
CA ALA A 180 -10.65 3.08 -3.44
C ALA A 180 -11.14 4.08 -2.39
N GLY A 181 -12.45 4.29 -2.35
CA GLY A 181 -13.11 4.97 -1.25
C GLY A 181 -13.47 3.97 -0.16
N VAL A 182 -13.27 4.36 1.09
CA VAL A 182 -13.64 3.57 2.27
C VAL A 182 -14.47 4.40 3.23
N SER A 183 -15.28 3.70 4.02
CA SER A 183 -15.94 4.25 5.21
C SER A 183 -15.37 3.57 6.44
N TYR A 184 -15.32 4.33 7.52
CA TYR A 184 -14.89 3.90 8.85
C TYR A 184 -15.89 4.30 9.95
N SER A 185 -16.97 5.01 9.61
CA SER A 185 -17.98 5.47 10.54
C SER A 185 -18.76 4.31 11.16
N GLY A 186 -18.63 4.19 12.48
CA GLY A 186 -19.59 3.54 13.35
C GLY A 186 -20.60 4.52 13.97
N GLU A 187 -20.52 5.83 13.67
CA GLU A 187 -21.30 6.87 14.35
C GLU A 187 -22.12 7.78 13.42
N ALA A 188 -23.36 8.04 13.84
CA ALA A 188 -24.40 8.75 13.08
C ALA A 188 -24.13 10.25 12.81
N ASP A 189 -23.10 10.84 13.43
CA ASP A 189 -22.81 12.27 13.35
C ASP A 189 -21.60 12.62 12.46
N HIS A 190 -20.98 11.63 11.80
CA HIS A 190 -19.92 11.88 10.83
C HIS A 190 -20.52 12.43 9.53
N LYS A 191 -20.71 13.75 9.50
CA LYS A 191 -21.10 14.48 8.30
C LYS A 191 -19.97 14.33 7.27
N GLY A 192 -20.28 13.59 6.20
CA GLY A 192 -19.35 13.10 5.19
C GLY A 192 -18.27 14.09 4.78
N TYR A 193 -17.03 13.71 5.05
CA TYR A 193 -15.89 14.20 4.31
C TYR A 193 -15.70 13.26 3.12
N ASN A 194 -16.05 13.70 1.91
CA ASN A 194 -15.80 13.05 0.61
C ASN A 194 -16.91 12.14 0.01
N GLU A 195 -17.76 12.70 -0.84
CA GLU A 195 -18.73 11.91 -1.64
C GLU A 195 -19.70 11.07 -0.77
N SER A 196 -20.32 11.72 0.21
CA SER A 196 -21.42 11.20 1.04
C SER A 196 -21.03 10.05 1.96
N ILE A 197 -21.06 8.80 1.47
CA ILE A 197 -20.83 7.58 2.27
C ILE A 197 -19.34 7.26 2.35
N THR A 198 -18.55 7.78 1.42
CA THR A 198 -17.10 7.65 1.49
C THR A 198 -16.57 8.69 2.46
N GLU A 199 -15.63 8.29 3.29
CA GLU A 199 -15.03 9.19 4.30
C GLU A 199 -13.55 9.38 4.04
N HIS A 200 -12.93 8.35 3.46
CA HIS A 200 -11.50 8.27 3.29
C HIS A 200 -11.14 7.62 1.95
N PHE A 201 -9.96 7.95 1.44
CA PHE A 201 -9.42 7.35 0.22
C PHE A 201 -8.09 6.68 0.49
N VAL A 202 -7.93 5.53 -0.15
CA VAL A 202 -6.73 4.69 -0.08
C VAL A 202 -6.33 4.25 -1.48
N VAL A 203 -5.11 3.73 -1.64
CA VAL A 203 -4.60 3.22 -2.92
C VAL A 203 -4.32 1.74 -2.83
N ILE A 204 -5.06 0.94 -3.61
CA ILE A 204 -4.83 -0.49 -3.76
C ILE A 204 -3.80 -0.68 -4.87
N PHE A 205 -2.73 -1.42 -4.59
CA PHE A 205 -1.60 -1.55 -5.50
C PHE A 205 -1.17 -2.99 -5.78
N ASP A 206 -1.70 -3.98 -5.06
CA ASP A 206 -1.32 -5.38 -5.27
C ASP A 206 -2.49 -6.33 -4.95
N SER A 207 -2.55 -7.47 -5.63
CA SER A 207 -3.58 -8.50 -5.46
C SER A 207 -3.38 -9.42 -4.24
N GLY A 208 -2.46 -9.11 -3.34
CA GLY A 208 -2.20 -9.89 -2.13
C GLY A 208 -1.73 -11.32 -2.43
N GLU A 209 -1.40 -12.06 -1.37
CA GLU A 209 -0.91 -13.44 -1.50
C GLU A 209 -2.06 -14.45 -1.61
N SER A 210 -3.24 -14.11 -1.08
CA SER A 210 -4.41 -14.98 -1.03
C SER A 210 -5.53 -14.46 -1.91
N GLU A 211 -6.32 -15.38 -2.46
CA GLU A 211 -7.51 -15.01 -3.22
C GLU A 211 -8.45 -14.15 -2.37
N GLY A 212 -8.91 -13.02 -2.94
CA GLY A 212 -9.79 -12.10 -2.24
C GLY A 212 -9.07 -11.16 -1.25
N THR A 213 -7.73 -11.16 -1.24
CA THR A 213 -6.94 -10.16 -0.51
C THR A 213 -6.36 -9.12 -1.45
N TYR A 214 -6.08 -7.91 -0.94
CA TYR A 214 -5.43 -6.84 -1.70
C TYR A 214 -4.55 -6.01 -0.78
N LEU A 215 -3.39 -5.58 -1.26
CA LEU A 215 -2.55 -4.65 -0.51
C LEU A 215 -2.87 -3.20 -0.86
N PHE A 216 -2.85 -2.34 0.15
CA PHE A 216 -3.15 -0.93 0.00
C PHE A 216 -2.27 -0.01 0.85
N HIS A 217 -2.18 1.24 0.41
CA HIS A 217 -1.61 2.36 1.16
C HIS A 217 -2.73 3.22 1.72
N ASP A 218 -2.66 3.43 3.02
CA ASP A 218 -3.54 4.29 3.79
C ASP A 218 -2.83 5.60 4.16
N PRO A 219 -3.16 6.72 3.50
CA PRO A 219 -2.48 7.99 3.72
C PRO A 219 -2.79 8.62 5.09
N ALA A 220 -3.66 8.01 5.91
CA ALA A 220 -4.16 8.53 7.19
C ALA A 220 -3.10 8.78 8.26
N THR A 221 -1.84 8.40 8.06
CA THR A 221 -0.82 8.50 9.10
C THR A 221 0.49 8.98 8.54
N ALA A 222 1.20 9.83 9.29
CA ALA A 222 2.60 10.14 9.00
C ALA A 222 3.52 8.94 9.26
N THR A 223 3.07 7.96 10.05
CA THR A 223 3.86 6.79 10.44
C THR A 223 3.70 5.66 9.42
N LYS A 224 4.64 5.57 8.47
CA LYS A 224 4.62 4.62 7.34
C LYS A 224 4.28 3.17 7.74
N ILE A 225 4.80 2.67 8.86
CA ILE A 225 4.56 1.28 9.29
C ILE A 225 3.09 0.95 9.56
N PHE A 226 2.26 1.97 9.83
CA PHE A 226 0.84 1.77 10.07
C PHE A 226 0.04 1.94 8.78
N GLY A 227 0.45 2.85 7.89
CA GLY A 227 -0.30 3.18 6.68
C GLY A 227 0.11 2.39 5.43
N ALA A 228 1.37 1.95 5.34
CA ALA A 228 1.88 1.27 4.16
C ALA A 228 1.54 -0.23 4.15
N SER A 229 1.27 -0.75 2.96
CA SER A 229 1.07 -2.17 2.66
C SER A 229 0.09 -2.89 3.62
N ARG A 230 -1.00 -2.22 3.99
CA ARG A 230 -2.11 -2.81 4.73
C ARG A 230 -2.89 -3.78 3.84
N THR A 231 -3.71 -4.64 4.44
CA THR A 231 -4.42 -5.69 3.72
C THR A 231 -5.93 -5.50 3.78
N PHE A 232 -6.58 -5.45 2.61
CA PHE A 232 -7.99 -5.71 2.47
C PHE A 232 -8.23 -7.21 2.33
N SER A 233 -9.34 -7.69 2.88
CA SER A 233 -9.83 -9.06 2.71
C SER A 233 -11.32 -9.04 2.35
N MET A 234 -11.76 -10.02 1.56
CA MET A 234 -13.16 -10.18 1.23
C MET A 234 -14.00 -10.52 2.48
N ASP A 235 -15.07 -9.75 2.72
CA ASP A 235 -16.11 -10.08 3.69
C ASP A 235 -17.34 -10.59 2.94
N SER A 236 -17.50 -11.92 2.90
CA SER A 236 -18.63 -12.57 2.23
C SER A 236 -19.98 -12.22 2.86
N ALA A 237 -20.02 -11.83 4.15
CA ALA A 237 -21.27 -11.46 4.81
C ALA A 237 -21.71 -10.04 4.43
N ARG A 238 -20.75 -9.12 4.27
CA ARG A 238 -21.04 -7.73 3.87
C ARG A 238 -20.98 -7.48 2.37
N GLN A 239 -20.52 -8.46 1.59
CA GLN A 239 -20.35 -8.32 0.14
C GLN A 239 -19.46 -7.11 -0.20
N THR A 240 -18.32 -6.97 0.46
CA THR A 240 -17.32 -5.94 0.15
C THR A 240 -15.94 -6.31 0.71
N LEU A 241 -14.92 -5.52 0.37
CA LEU A 241 -13.59 -5.63 0.97
C LEU A 241 -13.56 -4.90 2.31
N ILE A 242 -12.94 -5.51 3.32
CA ILE A 242 -12.75 -4.95 4.66
C ILE A 242 -11.29 -4.90 5.03
N ALA A 243 -10.90 -3.94 5.87
CA ALA A 243 -9.60 -3.93 6.52
C ALA A 243 -9.81 -3.65 8.00
N GLU A 244 -9.17 -4.44 8.87
CA GLU A 244 -9.23 -4.20 10.31
C GLU A 244 -8.37 -2.99 10.69
N GLY A 245 -8.80 -2.25 11.70
CA GLY A 245 -8.05 -1.13 12.28
C GLY A 245 -6.70 -1.57 12.83
N VAL A 246 -5.75 -0.63 12.88
CA VAL A 246 -4.41 -0.88 13.45
C VAL A 246 -4.51 -0.84 14.99
N PRO A 247 -4.20 -1.93 15.70
CA PRO A 247 -4.27 -1.96 17.16
C PRO A 247 -3.40 -0.87 17.81
N GLY A 248 -3.94 -0.18 18.82
CA GLY A 248 -3.21 0.87 19.54
C GLY A 248 -3.09 2.21 18.80
N GLN A 249 -3.81 2.38 17.68
CA GLN A 249 -4.05 3.70 17.09
C GLN A 249 -5.49 4.11 17.42
N GLU A 250 -5.67 5.15 18.24
CA GLU A 250 -7.00 5.68 18.60
C GLU A 250 -7.26 7.02 17.91
N GLY A 251 -8.54 7.34 17.62
CA GLY A 251 -8.96 8.69 17.23
C GLY A 251 -8.69 9.13 15.79
N TYR A 252 -8.18 8.26 14.93
CA TYR A 252 -7.96 8.55 13.50
C TYR A 252 -8.34 7.35 12.65
N ALA A 253 -8.74 7.57 11.38
CA ALA A 253 -9.28 6.54 10.47
C ALA A 253 -8.53 5.19 10.56
N ILE A 254 -7.20 5.25 10.70
CA ILE A 254 -6.32 4.08 10.76
C ILE A 254 -6.64 3.08 11.89
N GLY A 255 -7.19 3.55 13.01
CA GLY A 255 -7.61 2.73 14.15
C GLY A 255 -8.96 2.04 13.95
N SER A 256 -9.72 2.48 12.95
CA SER A 256 -11.06 1.97 12.67
C SER A 256 -11.02 0.85 11.64
N ARG A 257 -12.03 -0.02 11.73
CA ARG A 257 -12.29 -1.00 10.67
C ARG A 257 -12.86 -0.29 9.46
N TYR A 258 -12.31 -0.59 8.29
CA TYR A 258 -12.77 -0.10 7.00
C TYR A 258 -13.64 -1.12 6.30
N PHE A 259 -14.55 -0.59 5.48
CA PHE A 259 -15.10 -1.33 4.35
C PHE A 259 -15.06 -0.45 3.10
N VAL A 260 -14.84 -1.07 1.94
CA VAL A 260 -14.76 -0.36 0.66
C VAL A 260 -16.16 0.03 0.21
N THR A 261 -16.34 1.32 -0.05
CA THR A 261 -17.60 1.95 -0.47
C THR A 261 -17.63 2.20 -1.97
N MET A 262 -16.47 2.38 -2.60
CA MET A 262 -16.35 2.59 -4.04
C MET A 262 -14.97 2.23 -4.58
N ILE A 263 -14.91 1.91 -5.88
CA ILE A 263 -13.67 1.76 -6.65
C ILE A 263 -13.65 2.83 -7.74
N ARG A 264 -12.60 3.67 -7.76
CA ARG A 264 -12.44 4.77 -8.73
C ARG A 264 -11.77 4.25 -9.98
N LYS A 265 -12.28 4.63 -11.15
CA LYS A 265 -11.61 4.30 -12.40
C LYS A 265 -10.40 5.21 -12.60
N ASN A 266 -9.39 4.67 -13.25
CA ASN A 266 -8.27 5.43 -13.80
C ASN A 266 -8.72 6.04 -15.13
N GLU A 267 -8.08 7.14 -15.55
CA GLU A 267 -8.20 7.61 -16.94
C GLU A 267 -7.62 6.54 -17.88
N GLU A 268 -8.20 6.40 -19.07
CA GLU A 268 -7.70 5.45 -20.08
C GLU A 268 -6.32 5.84 -20.61
#